data_AF-A0AAQ3KHA3-F1
#
_entry.id   AF-A0AAQ3KHA3-F1
#
_cell.length_a   1.000
_cell.length_b   1.000
_cell.length_c   1.000
_cell.angle_alpha   90.00
_cell.angle_beta   90.00
_cell.angle_gamma   90.00
#
_symmetry.space_group_name_H-M   'P 1'
#
loop_
_entity.id
_entity.type
_entity.pdbx_description
1 polymer ?
#
loop_
_entity_poly.entity_id
_entity_poly.type
_entity_poly.pdbx_seq_one_letter_code
_entity_poly.pdbx_strand_id
1 'polypeptide(L)'
;MWALTKKQYVQPYVTEWALKAINLSCYQIGKTKVFLRAGQMAELDARRTEVLSNAAKLILRHIRRSKAVTLIQTQWCLYKERSSYKQQKKATVVLQSLWRGRLGRKELRKLRMAARETGALKEAKDKLEKKVEELTWRLEVEKRMRIDLEEAKGQEIAKLQSALQEMQEKLDEAHEAMTKEIEGAKIEIEQAPPITKEVSVEENSMLELLTTRNKELEDELSKFKSKAEEFEERDIKVNGESYRDIIGLQNKKHW
;
A
#
# COMPACT_ATOMS: atom_id res chain seq x y z
N MET A 1 -102.14 47.08 -32.30
CA MET A 1 -102.89 46.40 -33.37
C MET A 1 -101.94 46.19 -34.56
N TRP A 2 -101.05 45.18 -34.50
CA TRP A 2 -100.21 44.77 -35.65
C TRP A 2 -100.87 43.55 -36.29
N ALA A 3 -101.49 43.76 -37.44
CA ALA A 3 -102.26 42.77 -38.15
C ALA A 3 -101.36 41.70 -38.77
N LEU A 4 -101.51 40.47 -38.27
CA LEU A 4 -101.18 39.22 -38.95
C LEU A 4 -101.61 39.28 -40.42
N THR A 5 -100.67 39.54 -41.34
CA THR A 5 -100.97 39.39 -42.78
C THR A 5 -99.79 38.76 -43.52
N LYS A 6 -100.13 37.66 -44.22
CA LYS A 6 -99.33 36.91 -45.20
C LYS A 6 -98.33 35.88 -44.67
N LYS A 7 -98.87 34.85 -44.01
CA LYS A 7 -98.40 33.47 -44.28
C LYS A 7 -98.70 33.13 -45.76
N GLN A 8 -97.72 32.54 -46.45
CA GLN A 8 -97.82 31.75 -47.68
C GLN A 8 -98.05 32.46 -49.03
N TYR A 9 -96.95 32.84 -49.71
CA TYR A 9 -96.92 33.02 -51.19
C TYR A 9 -95.66 32.45 -51.87
N VAL A 10 -94.81 31.69 -51.16
CA VAL A 10 -93.63 31.01 -51.76
C VAL A 10 -93.99 29.63 -52.37
N GLN A 11 -95.23 29.18 -52.19
CA GLN A 11 -95.65 27.77 -52.41
C GLN A 11 -95.81 27.31 -53.88
N PRO A 12 -96.38 28.09 -54.82
CA PRO A 12 -96.68 27.56 -56.16
C PRO A 12 -95.46 27.49 -57.08
N TYR A 13 -94.55 28.46 -57.03
CA TYR A 13 -93.35 28.47 -57.88
C TYR A 13 -92.36 27.35 -57.54
N VAL A 14 -92.14 27.11 -56.24
CA VAL A 14 -91.22 26.05 -55.77
C VAL A 14 -91.77 24.66 -56.11
N THR A 15 -93.08 24.46 -55.97
CA THR A 15 -93.73 23.19 -56.32
C THR A 15 -93.75 22.97 -57.84
N GLU A 16 -94.02 24.01 -58.63
CA GLU A 16 -93.94 23.94 -60.09
C GLU A 16 -92.50 23.61 -60.57
N TRP A 17 -91.49 24.28 -60.00
CA TRP A 17 -90.09 23.99 -60.30
C TRP A 17 -89.72 22.54 -59.95
N ALA A 18 -90.11 22.05 -58.77
CA ALA A 18 -89.83 20.68 -58.34
C ALA A 18 -90.50 19.65 -59.25
N LEU A 19 -91.76 19.86 -59.64
CA LEU A 19 -92.48 18.96 -60.55
C LEU A 19 -91.88 18.95 -61.96
N LYS A 20 -91.45 20.13 -62.46
CA LYS A 20 -90.71 20.24 -63.73
C LYS A 20 -89.35 19.54 -63.66
N ALA A 21 -88.61 19.68 -62.55
CA ALA A 21 -87.32 19.02 -62.36
C ALA A 21 -87.42 17.48 -62.33
N ILE A 22 -88.57 16.95 -61.92
CA ILE A 22 -88.88 15.51 -61.91
C ILE A 22 -89.47 15.05 -63.27
N ASN A 23 -89.64 15.96 -64.25
CA ASN A 23 -90.27 15.70 -65.55
C ASN A 23 -91.71 15.15 -65.46
N LEU A 24 -92.47 15.57 -64.44
CA LEU A 24 -93.86 15.11 -64.27
C LEU A 24 -94.79 15.82 -65.26
N SER A 25 -95.42 15.09 -66.19
CA SER A 25 -96.41 15.65 -67.12
C SER A 25 -97.83 15.58 -66.56
N CYS A 26 -98.70 16.54 -66.91
CA CYS A 26 -100.15 16.50 -66.64
C CYS A 26 -100.59 16.67 -65.17
N TYR A 27 -100.10 17.70 -64.48
CA TYR A 27 -100.61 18.18 -63.17
C TYR A 27 -101.36 19.52 -63.31
N GLN A 28 -102.20 19.87 -62.34
CA GLN A 28 -102.87 21.19 -62.28
C GLN A 28 -102.56 21.89 -60.95
N ILE A 29 -102.11 23.14 -61.00
CA ILE A 29 -101.86 23.95 -59.80
C ILE A 29 -103.08 24.84 -59.55
N GLY A 30 -103.79 24.59 -58.44
CA GLY A 30 -104.87 25.46 -57.95
C GLY A 30 -104.36 26.56 -57.01
N LYS A 31 -105.23 27.51 -56.65
CA LYS A 31 -104.90 28.61 -55.72
C LYS A 31 -104.37 28.14 -54.36
N THR A 32 -104.77 26.94 -53.92
CA THR A 32 -104.44 26.40 -52.59
C THR A 32 -103.80 25.02 -52.58
N LYS A 33 -103.91 24.22 -53.66
CA LYS A 33 -103.43 22.82 -53.73
C LYS A 33 -103.02 22.42 -55.16
N VAL A 34 -102.17 21.40 -55.27
CA VAL A 34 -101.80 20.76 -56.54
C VAL A 34 -102.66 19.51 -56.74
N PHE A 35 -103.24 19.37 -57.94
CA PHE A 35 -104.02 18.21 -58.36
C PHE A 35 -103.16 17.30 -59.24
N LEU A 36 -103.07 16.04 -58.86
CA LEU A 36 -102.30 14.98 -59.52
C LEU A 36 -103.25 13.91 -60.07
N ARG A 37 -102.86 13.25 -61.15
CA ARG A 37 -103.56 12.06 -61.66
C ARG A 37 -103.31 10.86 -60.75
N ALA A 38 -104.17 9.84 -60.85
CA ALA A 38 -103.96 8.57 -60.17
C ALA A 38 -102.56 8.00 -60.49
N GLY A 39 -101.86 7.49 -59.47
CA GLY A 39 -100.51 6.93 -59.60
C GLY A 39 -99.35 7.94 -59.49
N GLN A 40 -99.54 9.21 -59.83
CA GLN A 40 -98.47 10.22 -59.77
C GLN A 40 -97.98 10.50 -58.35
N MET A 41 -98.87 10.45 -57.36
CA MET A 41 -98.47 10.59 -55.96
C MET A 41 -97.53 9.45 -55.54
N ALA A 42 -97.83 8.22 -55.97
CA ALA A 42 -96.99 7.06 -55.67
C ALA A 42 -95.61 7.14 -56.33
N GLU A 43 -95.53 7.67 -57.56
CA GLU A 43 -94.25 7.93 -58.24
C GLU A 43 -93.40 8.98 -57.52
N LEU A 44 -94.02 10.09 -57.07
CA LEU A 44 -93.35 11.11 -56.27
C LEU A 44 -92.87 10.57 -54.92
N ASP A 45 -93.69 9.77 -54.24
CA ASP A 45 -93.33 9.12 -52.98
C ASP A 45 -92.18 8.11 -53.18
N ALA A 46 -92.21 7.31 -54.25
CA ALA A 46 -91.13 6.40 -54.61
C ALA A 46 -89.82 7.17 -54.81
N ARG A 47 -89.83 8.26 -55.60
CA ARG A 47 -88.64 9.08 -55.84
C ARG A 47 -88.13 9.75 -54.56
N ARG A 48 -89.03 10.23 -53.70
CA ARG A 48 -88.69 10.78 -52.38
C ARG A 48 -87.98 9.75 -51.52
N THR A 49 -88.50 8.52 -51.45
CA THR A 49 -87.87 7.43 -50.67
C THR A 49 -86.50 7.06 -51.23
N GLU A 50 -86.32 7.06 -52.55
CA GLU A 50 -85.03 6.80 -53.20
C GLU A 50 -83.98 7.85 -52.83
N VAL A 51 -84.33 9.14 -52.93
CA VAL A 51 -83.42 10.25 -52.58
C VAL A 51 -83.03 10.20 -51.10
N LEU A 52 -84.01 9.99 -50.21
CA LEU A 52 -83.75 9.85 -48.77
C LEU A 52 -82.87 8.63 -48.46
N SER A 53 -83.12 7.50 -49.11
CA SER A 53 -82.32 6.27 -48.97
C SER A 53 -80.88 6.50 -49.44
N ASN A 54 -80.68 7.15 -50.58
CA ASN A 54 -79.36 7.47 -51.11
C ASN A 54 -78.61 8.44 -50.20
N ALA A 55 -79.26 9.49 -49.69
CA ALA A 55 -78.68 10.40 -48.73
C ALA A 55 -78.26 9.67 -47.44
N ALA A 56 -79.12 8.81 -46.90
CA ALA A 56 -78.82 8.01 -45.71
C ALA A 56 -77.61 7.09 -45.93
N LYS A 57 -77.50 6.44 -47.10
CA LYS A 57 -76.33 5.60 -47.46
C LYS A 57 -75.04 6.42 -47.52
N LEU A 58 -75.07 7.62 -48.08
CA LEU A 58 -73.90 8.51 -48.16
C LEU A 58 -73.43 8.94 -46.77
N ILE A 59 -74.36 9.35 -45.91
CA ILE A 59 -74.06 9.72 -44.50
C ILE A 59 -73.46 8.52 -43.77
N LEU A 60 -74.06 7.34 -43.88
CA LEU A 60 -73.55 6.13 -43.24
C LEU A 60 -72.15 5.75 -43.72
N ARG A 61 -71.88 5.87 -45.03
CA ARG A 61 -70.55 5.65 -45.61
C ARG A 61 -69.53 6.64 -45.08
N HIS A 62 -69.91 7.91 -44.95
CA HIS A 62 -69.04 8.93 -44.37
C HIS A 62 -68.71 8.59 -42.91
N ILE A 63 -69.71 8.28 -42.08
CA ILE A 63 -69.51 7.89 -40.67
C ILE A 63 -68.59 6.67 -40.55
N ARG A 64 -68.81 5.63 -41.37
CA ARG A 64 -67.95 4.43 -41.37
C ARG A 64 -66.51 4.75 -41.75
N ARG A 65 -66.29 5.58 -42.76
CA ARG A 65 -64.95 6.02 -43.16
C ARG A 65 -64.27 6.83 -42.07
N SER A 66 -64.95 7.81 -41.49
CA SER A 66 -64.38 8.65 -40.42
C SER A 66 -63.98 7.80 -39.22
N LYS A 67 -64.84 6.84 -38.81
CA LYS A 67 -64.48 5.87 -37.76
C LYS A 67 -63.25 5.03 -38.12
N ALA A 68 -63.17 4.51 -39.34
CA ALA A 68 -62.01 3.74 -39.79
C ALA A 68 -60.72 4.57 -39.79
N VAL A 69 -60.79 5.82 -40.25
CA VAL A 69 -59.64 6.75 -40.24
C VAL A 69 -59.18 7.01 -38.82
N THR A 70 -60.10 7.31 -37.89
CA THR A 70 -59.76 7.51 -36.48
C THR A 70 -59.09 6.27 -35.89
N LEU A 71 -59.60 5.06 -36.16
CA LEU A 71 -59.00 3.81 -35.69
C LEU A 71 -57.58 3.59 -36.25
N ILE A 72 -57.36 3.88 -37.53
CA ILE A 72 -56.04 3.74 -38.16
C ILE A 72 -55.06 4.76 -37.55
N GLN A 73 -55.50 6.01 -37.38
CA GLN A 73 -54.69 7.07 -36.79
C GLN A 73 -54.31 6.76 -35.35
N THR A 74 -55.25 6.33 -34.51
CA THR A 74 -54.97 5.99 -33.11
C THR A 74 -54.03 4.79 -33.01
N GLN A 75 -54.23 3.76 -33.83
CA GLN A 75 -53.35 2.60 -33.85
C GLN A 75 -51.92 2.96 -34.29
N TRP A 76 -51.78 3.84 -35.29
CA TRP A 76 -50.47 4.31 -35.73
C TRP A 76 -49.75 5.13 -34.65
N CYS A 77 -50.45 6.08 -34.00
CA CYS A 77 -49.89 6.84 -32.89
C CYS A 77 -49.43 5.91 -31.75
N LEU A 78 -50.26 4.93 -31.38
CA LEU A 78 -49.93 3.93 -30.36
C LEU A 78 -48.68 3.12 -30.74
N TYR A 79 -48.61 2.64 -31.99
CA TYR A 79 -47.46 1.91 -32.49
C TYR A 79 -46.17 2.73 -32.40
N LYS A 80 -46.22 4.00 -32.82
CA LYS A 80 -45.07 4.92 -32.79
C LYS A 80 -44.54 5.11 -31.36
N GLU A 81 -45.42 5.43 -30.41
CA GLU A 81 -45.05 5.62 -29.00
C GLU A 81 -44.52 4.34 -28.37
N ARG A 82 -45.19 3.20 -28.63
CA ARG A 82 -44.75 1.90 -28.12
C ARG A 82 -43.37 1.51 -28.67
N SER A 83 -43.10 1.81 -29.94
CA SER A 83 -41.80 1.55 -30.56
C SER A 83 -40.70 2.40 -29.93
N SER A 84 -40.93 3.71 -29.78
CA SER A 84 -40.02 4.64 -29.11
C SER A 84 -39.73 4.22 -27.67
N TYR A 85 -40.76 3.92 -26.88
CA TYR A 85 -40.62 3.43 -25.51
C TYR A 85 -39.82 2.14 -25.43
N LYS A 86 -40.07 1.18 -26.34
CA LYS A 86 -39.33 -0.09 -26.38
C LYS A 86 -37.85 0.15 -26.68
N GLN A 87 -37.53 1.07 -27.59
CA GLN A 87 -36.16 1.45 -27.91
C GLN A 87 -35.47 2.11 -26.71
N GLN A 88 -36.12 3.09 -26.07
CA GLN A 88 -35.58 3.76 -24.88
C GLN A 88 -35.35 2.77 -23.73
N LYS A 89 -36.33 1.91 -23.43
CA LYS A 89 -36.17 0.88 -22.39
C LYS A 89 -34.98 -0.04 -22.65
N LYS A 90 -34.79 -0.49 -23.89
CA LYS A 90 -33.63 -1.30 -24.28
C LYS A 90 -32.32 -0.53 -24.06
N ALA A 91 -32.24 0.70 -24.55
CA ALA A 91 -31.05 1.55 -24.39
C ALA A 91 -30.71 1.78 -22.92
N THR A 92 -31.71 2.09 -22.08
CA THR A 92 -31.55 2.29 -20.64
C THR A 92 -31.04 1.03 -19.95
N VAL A 93 -31.61 -0.16 -20.24
CA VAL A 93 -31.14 -1.42 -19.65
C VAL A 93 -29.68 -1.72 -20.02
N VAL A 94 -29.31 -1.49 -21.28
CA VAL A 94 -27.91 -1.66 -21.75
C VAL A 94 -26.97 -0.68 -21.03
N LEU A 95 -27.34 0.59 -20.94
CA LEU A 95 -26.51 1.59 -20.27
C LEU A 95 -26.35 1.24 -18.78
N GLN A 96 -27.44 0.86 -18.12
CA GLN A 96 -27.42 0.45 -16.71
C GLN A 96 -26.55 -0.79 -16.47
N SER A 97 -26.62 -1.80 -17.34
CA SER A 97 -25.80 -3.01 -17.20
C SER A 97 -24.31 -2.70 -17.42
N LEU A 98 -23.98 -1.86 -18.41
CA LEU A 98 -22.63 -1.37 -18.64
C LEU A 98 -22.09 -0.57 -17.45
N TRP A 99 -22.92 0.29 -16.86
CA TRP A 99 -22.55 1.06 -15.68
C TRP A 99 -22.27 0.17 -14.47
N ARG A 100 -23.16 -0.79 -14.18
CA ARG A 100 -22.96 -1.80 -13.12
C ARG A 100 -21.68 -2.59 -13.36
N GLY A 101 -21.41 -3.01 -14.60
CA GLY A 101 -20.17 -3.69 -14.96
C GLY A 101 -18.91 -2.82 -14.81
N ARG A 102 -18.99 -1.52 -15.14
CA ARG A 102 -17.90 -0.56 -14.93
C ARG A 102 -17.57 -0.40 -13.46
N LEU A 103 -18.58 -0.27 -12.60
CA LEU A 103 -18.41 -0.19 -11.15
C LEU A 103 -17.77 -1.47 -10.59
N GLY A 104 -18.28 -2.65 -10.97
CA GLY A 104 -17.70 -3.93 -10.54
C GLY A 104 -16.23 -4.08 -10.93
N ARG A 105 -15.86 -3.70 -12.17
CA ARG A 105 -14.45 -3.71 -12.61
C ARG A 105 -13.58 -2.70 -11.87
N LYS A 106 -14.12 -1.54 -11.47
CA LYS A 106 -13.40 -0.56 -10.65
C LYS A 106 -13.08 -1.15 -9.29
N GLU A 107 -14.06 -1.79 -8.65
CA GLU A 107 -13.87 -2.40 -7.33
C GLU A 107 -12.90 -3.58 -7.37
N LEU A 108 -13.02 -4.47 -8.36
CA LEU A 108 -12.08 -5.57 -8.56
C LEU A 108 -10.63 -5.09 -8.73
N ARG A 109 -10.41 -3.96 -9.43
CA ARG A 109 -9.06 -3.39 -9.57
C ARG A 109 -8.49 -2.95 -8.23
N LYS A 110 -9.28 -2.31 -7.36
CA LYS A 110 -8.81 -1.93 -6.01
C LYS A 110 -8.42 -3.16 -5.20
N LEU A 111 -9.28 -4.18 -5.17
CA LEU A 111 -9.01 -5.42 -4.45
C LEU A 111 -7.76 -6.14 -4.98
N ARG A 112 -7.55 -6.15 -6.30
CA ARG A 112 -6.34 -6.72 -6.91
C ARG A 112 -5.07 -5.94 -6.54
N MET A 113 -5.13 -4.61 -6.45
CA MET A 113 -3.98 -3.82 -6.01
C MET A 113 -3.66 -4.08 -4.55
N ALA A 114 -4.66 -4.05 -3.66
CA ALA A 114 -4.48 -4.39 -2.25
C ALA A 114 -3.91 -5.79 -2.04
N ALA A 115 -4.38 -6.79 -2.80
CA ALA A 115 -3.85 -8.16 -2.72
C ALA A 115 -2.39 -8.28 -3.21
N ARG A 116 -1.97 -7.45 -4.17
CA ARG A 116 -0.56 -7.40 -4.60
C ARG A 116 0.33 -6.76 -3.54
N GLU A 117 -0.15 -5.70 -2.91
CA GLU A 117 0.55 -5.04 -1.79
C GLU A 117 0.73 -5.99 -0.61
N THR A 118 -0.31 -6.75 -0.23
CA THR A 118 -0.18 -7.76 0.83
C THR A 118 0.74 -8.90 0.43
N GLY A 119 0.76 -9.32 -0.85
CA GLY A 119 1.72 -10.28 -1.38
C GLY A 119 3.17 -9.79 -1.26
N ALA A 120 3.44 -8.55 -1.68
CA ALA A 120 4.77 -7.93 -1.57
C ALA A 120 5.22 -7.80 -0.10
N LEU A 121 4.31 -7.43 0.81
CA LEU A 121 4.59 -7.39 2.25
C LEU A 121 4.90 -8.77 2.82
N LYS A 122 4.18 -9.80 2.37
CA LYS A 122 4.44 -11.18 2.79
C LYS A 122 5.81 -11.66 2.33
N GLU A 123 6.17 -11.43 1.06
CA GLU A 123 7.51 -11.77 0.56
C GLU A 123 8.64 -11.04 1.31
N ALA A 124 8.43 -9.77 1.67
CA ALA A 124 9.38 -9.00 2.48
C ALA A 124 9.51 -9.58 3.90
N LYS A 125 8.38 -9.96 4.52
CA LYS A 125 8.35 -10.62 5.84
C LYS A 125 9.08 -11.95 5.80
N ASP A 126 8.79 -12.82 4.82
CA ASP A 126 9.44 -14.13 4.69
C ASP A 126 10.97 -13.98 4.49
N LYS A 127 11.43 -12.95 3.77
CA LYS A 127 12.87 -12.64 3.64
C LYS A 127 13.49 -12.20 4.96
N LEU A 128 12.80 -11.37 5.73
CA LEU A 128 13.27 -10.93 7.04
C LEU A 128 13.30 -12.10 8.04
N GLU A 129 12.29 -12.97 8.03
CA GLU A 129 12.25 -14.18 8.87
C GLU A 129 13.47 -15.07 8.59
N LYS A 130 13.78 -15.36 7.32
CA LYS A 130 14.99 -16.12 6.96
C LYS A 130 16.29 -15.47 7.45
N LYS A 131 16.40 -14.13 7.35
CA LYS A 131 17.57 -13.41 7.87
C LYS A 131 17.66 -13.51 9.39
N VAL A 132 16.53 -13.43 10.09
CA VAL A 132 16.48 -13.59 11.55
C VAL A 132 16.91 -15.01 11.93
N GLU A 133 16.41 -16.03 11.24
CA GLU A 133 16.83 -17.43 11.46
C GLU A 133 18.34 -17.62 11.22
N GLU A 134 18.87 -17.07 10.12
CA GLU A 134 20.30 -17.12 9.82
C GLU A 134 21.14 -16.42 10.89
N LEU A 135 20.78 -15.20 11.28
CA LEU A 135 21.49 -14.45 12.31
C LEU A 135 21.40 -15.13 13.67
N THR A 136 20.25 -15.73 13.99
CA THR A 136 20.06 -16.51 15.22
C THR A 136 20.97 -17.72 15.23
N TRP A 137 21.07 -18.45 14.10
CA TRP A 137 21.98 -19.58 13.98
C TRP A 137 23.46 -19.16 14.11
N ARG A 138 23.87 -18.08 13.44
CA ARG A 138 25.24 -17.54 13.54
C ARG A 138 25.60 -17.17 14.97
N LEU A 139 24.69 -16.48 15.66
CA LEU A 139 24.88 -16.09 17.05
C LEU A 139 25.04 -17.32 17.95
N GLU A 140 24.23 -18.35 17.75
CA GLU A 140 24.29 -19.58 18.54
C GLU A 140 25.61 -20.34 18.32
N VAL A 141 26.12 -20.35 17.09
CA VAL A 141 27.43 -20.91 16.77
C VAL A 141 28.56 -20.10 17.40
N GLU A 142 28.51 -18.77 17.31
CA GLU A 142 29.52 -17.90 17.94
C GLU A 142 29.55 -18.07 19.47
N LYS A 143 28.38 -18.17 20.12
CA LYS A 143 28.28 -18.45 21.55
C LYS A 143 28.92 -19.78 21.92
N ARG A 144 28.66 -20.85 21.17
CA ARG A 144 29.33 -22.14 21.37
C ARG A 144 30.84 -22.03 21.22
N MET A 145 31.32 -21.38 20.16
CA MET A 145 32.76 -21.16 19.97
C MET A 145 33.41 -20.36 21.11
N ARG A 146 32.72 -19.37 21.67
CA ARG A 146 33.21 -18.62 22.84
C ARG A 146 33.32 -19.50 24.08
N ILE A 147 32.34 -20.37 24.33
CA ILE A 147 32.37 -21.34 25.43
C ILE A 147 33.54 -22.31 25.23
N ASP A 148 33.68 -22.93 24.05
CA ASP A 148 34.77 -23.86 23.75
C ASP A 148 36.16 -23.19 23.91
N LEU A 149 36.30 -21.92 23.51
CA LEU A 149 37.52 -21.14 23.70
C LEU A 149 37.80 -20.81 25.18
N GLU A 150 36.77 -20.51 25.97
CA GLU A 150 36.91 -20.31 27.41
C GLU A 150 37.31 -21.61 28.12
N GLU A 151 36.73 -22.75 27.73
CA GLU A 151 37.10 -24.08 28.23
C GLU A 151 38.56 -24.43 27.87
N ALA A 152 38.98 -24.20 26.62
CA ALA A 152 40.35 -24.44 26.18
C ALA A 152 41.37 -23.59 26.96
N LYS A 153 41.07 -22.30 27.16
CA LYS A 153 41.87 -21.42 28.02
C LYS A 153 41.90 -21.92 29.47
N GLY A 154 40.78 -22.37 30.01
CA GLY A 154 40.71 -22.98 31.34
C GLY A 154 41.59 -24.22 31.46
N GLN A 155 41.61 -25.08 30.45
CA GLN A 155 42.49 -26.26 30.38
C GLN A 155 43.98 -25.87 30.28
N GLU A 156 44.34 -24.86 29.49
CA GLU A 156 45.71 -24.35 29.42
C GLU A 156 46.17 -23.76 30.75
N ILE A 157 45.32 -22.95 31.40
CA ILE A 157 45.59 -22.40 32.73
C ILE A 157 45.82 -23.55 33.73
N ALA A 158 45.00 -24.60 33.71
CA ALA A 158 45.19 -25.75 34.58
C ALA A 158 46.53 -26.49 34.34
N LYS A 159 46.93 -26.66 33.07
CA LYS A 159 48.24 -27.24 32.71
C LYS A 159 49.42 -26.37 33.16
N LEU A 160 49.29 -25.05 33.01
CA LEU A 160 50.31 -24.11 33.47
C LEU A 160 50.40 -24.10 35.00
N GLN A 161 49.27 -24.18 35.70
CA GLN A 161 49.23 -24.31 37.16
C GLN A 161 49.88 -25.60 37.64
N SER A 162 49.59 -26.75 37.00
CA SER A 162 50.23 -28.02 37.37
C SER A 162 51.74 -27.99 37.12
N ALA A 163 52.18 -27.46 35.97
CA ALA A 163 53.61 -27.32 35.67
C ALA A 163 54.33 -26.35 36.63
N LEU A 164 53.67 -25.25 37.02
CA LEU A 164 54.18 -24.35 38.05
C LEU A 164 54.30 -25.06 39.40
N GLN A 165 53.31 -25.85 39.78
CA GLN A 165 53.31 -26.57 41.05
C GLN A 165 54.38 -27.67 41.08
N GLU A 166 54.57 -28.41 40.00
CA GLU A 166 55.68 -29.37 39.86
C GLU A 166 57.06 -28.67 39.94
N MET A 167 57.20 -27.49 39.33
CA MET A 167 58.44 -26.72 39.43
C MET A 167 58.66 -26.15 40.83
N GLN A 168 57.58 -25.76 41.52
CA GLN A 168 57.64 -25.32 42.91
C GLN A 168 58.03 -26.48 43.84
N GLU A 169 57.44 -27.66 43.66
CA GLU A 169 57.83 -28.88 44.39
C GLU A 169 59.29 -29.23 44.13
N LYS A 170 59.78 -29.18 42.89
CA LYS A 170 61.20 -29.39 42.58
C LYS A 170 62.11 -28.35 43.22
N LEU A 171 61.68 -27.09 43.29
CA LEU A 171 62.40 -26.05 44.00
C LEU A 171 62.45 -26.34 45.50
N ASP A 172 61.33 -26.73 46.09
CA ASP A 172 61.24 -27.08 47.51
C ASP A 172 62.08 -28.33 47.82
N GLU A 173 62.07 -29.36 46.95
CA GLU A 173 62.95 -30.53 47.02
C GLU A 173 64.44 -30.16 46.89
N ALA A 174 64.79 -29.27 45.95
CA ALA A 174 66.16 -28.78 45.79
C ALA A 174 66.59 -27.92 46.99
N HIS A 175 65.68 -27.12 47.56
CA HIS A 175 65.91 -26.36 48.78
C HIS A 175 66.08 -27.30 49.98
N GLU A 176 65.30 -28.37 50.10
CA GLU A 176 65.46 -29.42 51.12
C GLU A 176 66.77 -30.21 50.96
N ALA A 177 67.18 -30.50 49.73
CA ALA A 177 68.47 -31.14 49.46
C ALA A 177 69.62 -30.20 49.84
N MET A 178 69.54 -28.92 49.48
CA MET A 178 70.50 -27.88 49.86
C MET A 178 70.58 -27.73 51.39
N THR A 179 69.46 -27.74 52.11
CA THR A 179 69.47 -27.66 53.59
C THR A 179 70.06 -28.93 54.22
N LYS A 180 69.78 -30.11 53.67
CA LYS A 180 70.41 -31.38 54.10
C LYS A 180 71.91 -31.42 53.80
N GLU A 181 72.36 -30.86 52.68
CA GLU A 181 73.78 -30.69 52.37
C GLU A 181 74.45 -29.68 53.32
N ILE A 182 73.77 -28.58 53.69
CA ILE A 182 74.24 -27.63 54.71
C ILE A 182 74.29 -28.27 56.10
N GLU A 183 73.30 -29.08 56.48
CA GLU A 183 73.27 -29.81 57.76
C GLU A 183 74.30 -30.95 57.79
N GLY A 184 74.52 -31.65 56.67
CA GLY A 184 75.59 -32.61 56.49
C GLY A 184 76.98 -31.97 56.58
N ALA A 185 77.16 -30.80 55.94
CA ALA A 185 78.37 -29.99 56.09
C ALA A 185 78.54 -29.48 57.53
N LYS A 186 77.46 -29.18 58.27
CA LYS A 186 77.54 -28.85 59.70
C LYS A 186 77.96 -30.06 60.56
N ILE A 187 77.50 -31.27 60.23
CA ILE A 187 77.87 -32.52 60.92
C ILE A 187 79.32 -32.93 60.58
N GLU A 188 79.78 -32.70 59.35
CA GLU A 188 81.19 -32.89 58.96
C GLU A 188 82.13 -31.82 59.57
N ILE A 189 81.60 -30.65 59.94
CA ILE A 189 82.32 -29.62 60.70
C ILE A 189 82.42 -29.97 62.20
N GLU A 190 81.57 -30.84 62.76
CA GLU A 190 81.59 -31.22 64.17
C GLU A 190 82.65 -32.32 64.51
N GLN A 191 83.26 -32.95 63.49
CA GLN A 191 84.32 -33.96 63.65
C GLN A 191 85.75 -33.48 63.35
N ALA A 192 86.05 -32.18 63.48
CA ALA A 192 87.44 -31.67 63.49
C ALA A 192 87.68 -30.59 64.58
N PRO A 193 88.72 -30.72 65.43
CA PRO A 193 89.01 -29.78 66.55
C PRO A 193 89.85 -28.54 66.14
N PRO A 194 89.99 -27.52 67.04
CA PRO A 194 89.72 -26.10 66.74
C PRO A 194 90.97 -25.21 66.59
N ILE A 195 90.82 -24.04 65.97
CA ILE A 195 91.80 -22.92 66.07
C ILE A 195 91.08 -21.58 66.21
N THR A 196 91.46 -20.86 67.27
CA THR A 196 91.03 -19.54 67.71
C THR A 196 91.62 -18.39 66.88
N LYS A 197 90.87 -17.28 66.79
CA LYS A 197 91.37 -15.90 66.93
C LYS A 197 90.19 -14.92 67.09
N GLU A 198 90.00 -14.42 68.30
CA GLU A 198 89.32 -13.16 68.59
C GLU A 198 90.30 -12.00 68.39
N VAL A 199 89.86 -10.90 67.76
CA VAL A 199 90.36 -9.55 68.09
C VAL A 199 89.17 -8.58 68.07
N SER A 200 89.14 -7.81 69.15
CA SER A 200 88.25 -6.73 69.54
C SER A 200 88.33 -5.49 68.61
N VAL A 201 87.16 -4.85 68.48
CA VAL A 201 86.89 -3.39 68.43
C VAL A 201 87.91 -2.51 67.71
N GLU A 202 87.53 -2.02 66.54
CA GLU A 202 87.40 -0.61 66.18
C GLU A 202 86.99 -0.56 64.71
N GLU A 203 85.89 0.13 64.39
CA GLU A 203 85.71 0.89 63.13
C GLU A 203 84.29 1.48 63.06
N ASN A 204 84.01 2.39 64.01
CA ASN A 204 83.04 3.47 63.80
C ASN A 204 83.51 4.50 62.73
N SER A 205 84.43 4.13 61.83
CA SER A 205 84.86 4.91 60.66
C SER A 205 84.37 4.31 59.33
N MET A 206 84.05 3.00 59.29
CA MET A 206 83.54 2.34 58.08
C MET A 206 82.11 2.78 57.75
N LEU A 207 81.31 3.13 58.77
CA LEU A 207 79.95 3.65 58.60
C LEU A 207 79.91 5.09 58.03
N GLU A 208 80.90 5.94 58.31
CA GLU A 208 81.01 7.26 57.65
C GLU A 208 81.46 7.15 56.19
N LEU A 209 82.31 6.16 55.87
CA LEU A 209 82.76 5.90 54.50
C LEU A 209 81.65 5.27 53.65
N LEU A 210 80.81 4.41 54.23
CA LEU A 210 79.63 3.84 53.56
C LEU A 210 78.50 4.87 53.39
N THR A 211 78.31 5.80 54.34
CA THR A 211 77.30 6.87 54.20
C THR A 211 77.73 7.97 53.22
N THR A 212 79.01 8.26 53.11
CA THR A 212 79.55 9.14 52.05
C THR A 212 79.48 8.48 50.68
N ARG A 213 79.83 7.19 50.57
CA ARG A 213 79.68 6.43 49.31
C ARG A 213 78.22 6.29 48.89
N ASN A 214 77.29 6.11 49.83
CA ASN A 214 75.86 6.07 49.52
C ASN A 214 75.33 7.44 49.07
N LYS A 215 75.81 8.56 49.63
CA LYS A 215 75.48 9.91 49.13
C LYS A 215 76.04 10.17 47.73
N GLU A 216 77.26 9.72 47.43
CA GLU A 216 77.83 9.81 46.08
C GLU A 216 77.03 8.97 45.07
N LEU A 217 76.60 7.76 45.45
CA LEU A 217 75.76 6.91 44.61
C LEU A 217 74.36 7.51 44.40
N GLU A 218 73.80 8.18 45.40
CA GLU A 218 72.54 8.94 45.26
C GLU A 218 72.70 10.16 44.34
N ASP A 219 73.83 10.87 44.40
CA ASP A 219 74.16 11.98 43.48
C ASP A 219 74.42 11.49 42.05
N GLU A 220 75.03 10.33 41.88
CA GLU A 220 75.18 9.69 40.56
C GLU A 220 73.82 9.23 40.03
N LEU A 221 72.98 8.61 40.85
CA LEU A 221 71.62 8.22 40.47
C LEU A 221 70.73 9.43 40.13
N SER A 222 70.87 10.56 40.82
CA SER A 222 70.13 11.78 40.50
C SER A 222 70.59 12.39 39.16
N LYS A 223 71.90 12.38 38.87
CA LYS A 223 72.46 12.78 37.57
C LYS A 223 72.05 11.83 36.44
N PHE A 224 71.98 10.53 36.70
CA PHE A 224 71.49 9.55 35.72
C PHE A 224 69.99 9.70 35.47
N LYS A 225 69.19 9.99 36.50
CA LYS A 225 67.77 10.31 36.35
C LYS A 225 67.53 11.57 35.54
N SER A 226 68.24 12.67 35.81
CA SER A 226 68.09 13.90 34.99
C SER A 226 68.50 13.68 33.54
N LYS A 227 69.56 12.88 33.28
CA LYS A 227 69.92 12.50 31.92
C LYS A 227 68.86 11.63 31.24
N ALA A 228 68.25 10.69 31.97
CA ALA A 228 67.17 9.86 31.44
C ALA A 228 65.94 10.71 31.09
N GLU A 229 65.56 11.68 31.94
CA GLU A 229 64.50 12.64 31.67
C GLU A 229 64.82 13.54 30.45
N GLU A 230 66.07 13.99 30.30
CA GLU A 230 66.53 14.72 29.10
C GLU A 230 66.54 13.86 27.81
N PHE A 231 66.70 12.54 27.92
CA PHE A 231 66.56 11.61 26.80
C PHE A 231 65.08 11.40 26.44
N GLU A 232 64.21 11.24 27.43
CA GLU A 232 62.76 11.15 27.22
C GLU A 232 62.19 12.45 26.61
N GLU A 233 62.60 13.63 27.07
CA GLU A 233 62.23 14.91 26.44
C GLU A 233 62.72 15.03 24.99
N ARG A 234 63.91 14.51 24.67
CA ARG A 234 64.42 14.47 23.29
C ARG A 234 63.59 13.53 22.41
N ASP A 235 63.23 12.35 22.90
CA ASP A 235 62.39 11.41 22.15
C ASP A 235 60.97 11.95 21.92
N ILE A 236 60.39 12.67 22.90
CA ILE A 236 59.10 13.35 22.74
C ILE A 236 59.20 14.48 21.69
N LYS A 237 60.31 15.23 21.64
CA LYS A 237 60.54 16.29 20.63
C LYS A 237 60.69 15.71 19.22
N VAL A 238 61.49 14.66 19.06
CA VAL A 238 61.75 14.01 17.76
C VAL A 238 60.47 13.34 17.24
N ASN A 239 59.69 12.68 18.11
CA ASN A 239 58.39 12.13 17.71
C ASN A 239 57.38 13.24 17.41
N GLY A 240 57.33 14.33 18.19
CA GLY A 240 56.42 15.46 17.95
C GLY A 240 56.71 16.25 16.65
N GLU A 241 57.97 16.34 16.24
CA GLU A 241 58.38 16.91 14.95
C GLU A 241 58.01 15.97 13.79
N SER A 242 58.21 14.66 13.94
CA SER A 242 57.76 13.65 12.97
C SER A 242 56.24 13.68 12.73
N TYR A 243 55.42 13.81 13.80
CA TYR A 243 53.96 13.95 13.67
C TYR A 243 53.53 15.29 13.04
N ARG A 244 54.29 16.39 13.25
CA ARG A 244 54.05 17.68 12.56
C ARG A 244 54.35 17.61 11.06
N ASP A 245 55.41 16.91 10.67
CA ASP A 245 55.78 16.74 9.26
C ASP A 245 54.78 15.84 8.50
N ILE A 246 54.21 14.82 9.16
CA ILE A 246 53.14 13.98 8.58
C ILE A 246 51.86 14.79 8.35
N ILE A 247 51.44 15.63 9.30
CA ILE A 247 50.24 16.48 9.16
C ILE A 247 50.45 17.60 8.12
N GLY A 248 51.67 18.14 8.00
CA GLY A 248 52.04 19.11 6.97
C GLY A 248 52.01 18.54 5.54
N LEU A 249 52.34 17.26 5.37
CA LEU A 249 52.26 16.56 4.08
C LEU A 249 50.82 16.18 3.69
N GLN A 250 49.92 16.02 4.66
CA GLN A 250 48.49 15.75 4.41
C GLN A 250 47.74 17.02 3.95
N ASN A 251 48.15 18.21 4.43
CA ASN A 251 47.57 19.50 4.01
C ASN A 251 48.09 20.05 2.67
N LYS A 252 49.13 19.45 2.06
CA LYS A 252 49.60 19.76 0.70
C LYS A 252 48.98 18.88 -0.41
N LYS A 253 48.19 17.87 -0.06
CA LYS A 253 47.45 17.01 -1.01
C LYS A 253 45.97 17.40 -1.19
N HIS A 254 45.59 18.60 -0.73
CA HIS A 254 44.31 19.24 -1.04
C HIS A 254 44.54 20.56 -1.79
N TRP A 255 45.05 20.42 -3.02
CA TRP A 255 44.76 21.25 -4.19
C TRP A 255 44.83 20.35 -5.42
#